data_AF-A0A7C3HAX5-F1
#
_entry.id   AF-A0A7C3HAX5-F1
#
_cell.length_a   1.000
_cell.length_b   1.000
_cell.length_c   1.000
_cell.angle_alpha   90.00
_cell.angle_beta   90.00
_cell.angle_gamma   90.00
#
_symmetry.space_group_name_H-M   'P 1'
#
loop_
_entity.id
_entity.type
_entity.pdbx_description
1 polymer ?
#
loop_
_entity_poly.entity_id
_entity_poly.type
_entity_poly.pdbx_seq_one_letter_code
_entity_poly.pdbx_strand_id
1 'polypeptide(L)'
;MAPSDYTEDTLVQQTTAEYLESALGWDSVYAYNNETLGPDGTLGRDSDHDVVLVRYLREKLVELNPDLPADAYDDAVRQIVVTVASQTLLATNQEKYDLIKDGVQVTFRNTEGERVRQRLRVFDFAEPENNHFLCVRELW
;
A
#
# COMPACT_ATOMS: atom_id res chain seq x y z
N MET A 1 32.96 -20.98 17.65
CA MET A 1 31.56 -20.91 18.11
C MET A 1 30.72 -20.98 16.85
N ALA A 2 30.02 -22.09 16.61
CA ALA A 2 29.11 -22.16 15.46
C ALA A 2 28.06 -21.05 15.62
N PRO A 3 27.69 -20.31 14.56
CA PRO A 3 26.58 -19.39 14.65
C PRO A 3 25.35 -20.18 15.11
N SER A 4 24.65 -19.65 16.11
CA SER A 4 23.43 -20.27 16.61
C SER A 4 22.35 -20.13 15.55
N ASP A 5 21.90 -21.24 14.95
CA ASP A 5 20.80 -21.30 13.96
C ASP A 5 19.42 -20.97 14.56
N TYR A 6 19.39 -20.53 15.81
CA TYR A 6 18.20 -20.15 16.56
C TYR A 6 18.30 -18.66 16.90
N THR A 7 17.90 -17.80 15.95
CA THR A 7 17.80 -16.33 16.11
C THR A 7 16.35 -15.88 15.89
N GLU A 8 15.97 -14.66 16.32
CA GLU A 8 14.64 -14.09 16.03
C GLU A 8 14.38 -14.00 14.52
N ASP A 9 15.42 -13.63 13.77
CA ASP A 9 15.40 -13.58 12.30
C ASP A 9 15.03 -14.94 11.70
N THR A 10 15.69 -16.02 12.12
CA THR A 10 15.45 -17.37 11.58
C THR A 10 14.19 -18.03 12.14
N LEU A 11 13.90 -17.89 13.43
CA LEU A 11 12.78 -18.60 14.06
C LEU A 11 11.43 -17.93 13.91
N VAL A 12 11.40 -16.60 13.82
CA VAL A 12 10.15 -15.84 13.81
C VAL A 12 9.96 -15.14 12.48
N GLN A 13 10.87 -14.26 12.08
CA GLN A 13 10.64 -13.43 10.89
C GLN A 13 10.64 -14.26 9.61
N GLN A 14 11.69 -15.06 9.39
CA GLN A 14 11.81 -15.92 8.22
C GLN A 14 10.69 -16.97 8.18
N THR A 15 10.48 -17.71 9.27
CA THR A 15 9.39 -18.71 9.36
C THR A 15 8.02 -18.10 9.06
N THR A 16 7.75 -16.88 9.56
CA THR A 16 6.47 -16.21 9.30
C THR A 16 6.36 -15.80 7.83
N ALA A 17 7.39 -15.19 7.26
CA ALA A 17 7.39 -14.81 5.85
C ALA A 17 7.22 -16.03 4.92
N GLU A 18 7.94 -17.12 5.18
CA GLU A 18 7.81 -18.38 4.44
C GLU A 18 6.40 -18.96 4.54
N TYR A 19 5.76 -18.87 5.70
CA TYR A 19 4.38 -19.30 5.87
C TYR A 19 3.40 -18.42 5.08
N LEU A 20 3.54 -17.08 5.15
CA LEU A 20 2.68 -16.16 4.40
C LEU A 20 2.80 -16.38 2.89
N GLU A 21 4.02 -16.61 2.39
CA GLU A 21 4.27 -16.91 0.98
C GLU A 21 3.72 -18.29 0.59
N SER A 22 4.16 -19.36 1.26
CA SER A 22 3.85 -20.74 0.85
C SER A 22 2.41 -21.17 1.14
N ALA A 23 1.81 -20.67 2.22
CA ALA A 23 0.48 -21.09 2.66
C ALA A 23 -0.63 -20.12 2.23
N LEU A 24 -0.33 -18.83 2.11
CA LEU A 24 -1.31 -17.78 1.78
C LEU A 24 -1.06 -17.11 0.42
N GLY A 25 0.05 -17.39 -0.26
CA GLY A 25 0.37 -16.84 -1.58
C GLY A 25 0.76 -15.37 -1.57
N TRP A 26 1.26 -14.85 -0.45
CA TRP A 26 1.69 -13.45 -0.34
C TRP A 26 3.06 -13.26 -0.99
N ASP A 27 3.31 -12.09 -1.55
CA ASP A 27 4.67 -11.72 -1.94
C ASP A 27 5.52 -11.51 -0.67
N SER A 28 6.78 -11.93 -0.70
CA SER A 28 7.74 -11.67 0.38
C SER A 28 8.96 -10.94 -0.13
N VAL A 29 9.30 -9.82 0.53
CA VAL A 29 10.49 -9.03 0.23
C VAL A 29 11.31 -8.85 1.50
N TYR A 30 12.60 -9.19 1.42
CA TYR A 30 13.57 -8.88 2.46
C TYR A 30 14.27 -7.58 2.12
N ALA A 31 14.00 -6.51 2.86
CA ALA A 31 14.55 -5.20 2.54
C ALA A 31 16.00 -5.04 3.05
N TYR A 32 16.45 -5.76 4.11
CA TYR A 32 17.71 -5.53 4.88
C TYR A 32 18.98 -5.17 4.06
N ASN A 33 19.50 -3.94 4.24
CA ASN A 33 20.57 -3.26 3.50
C ASN A 33 20.56 -3.44 1.96
N ASN A 34 19.43 -3.85 1.38
CA ASN A 34 19.28 -4.21 -0.03
C ASN A 34 18.17 -3.42 -0.74
N GLU A 35 17.45 -2.54 -0.03
CA GLU A 35 16.50 -1.66 -0.68
C GLU A 35 17.22 -0.68 -1.62
N THR A 36 16.79 -0.67 -2.88
CA THR A 36 17.10 0.40 -3.82
C THR A 36 15.92 1.37 -3.84
N LEU A 37 16.15 2.63 -3.46
CA LEU A 37 15.15 3.70 -3.53
C LEU A 37 14.94 4.20 -4.97
N GLY A 38 13.78 4.76 -5.21
CA GLY A 38 13.30 5.29 -6.48
C GLY A 38 12.07 4.55 -7.01
N PRO A 39 11.39 5.09 -8.03
CA PRO A 39 10.14 4.54 -8.56
C PRO A 39 10.29 3.11 -9.11
N ASP A 40 11.44 2.83 -9.74
CA ASP A 40 11.81 1.51 -10.26
C ASP A 40 12.62 0.67 -9.25
N GLY A 41 12.73 1.17 -8.01
CA GLY A 41 13.45 0.53 -6.92
C GLY A 41 12.70 -0.67 -6.33
N THR A 42 13.24 -1.25 -5.25
CA THR A 42 12.73 -2.49 -4.65
C THR A 42 11.25 -2.37 -4.28
N LEU A 43 10.87 -1.31 -3.56
CA LEU A 43 9.49 -1.09 -3.11
C LEU A 43 8.84 0.15 -3.75
N GLY A 44 9.54 0.84 -4.65
CA GLY A 44 9.05 2.07 -5.29
C GLY A 44 9.00 3.29 -4.36
N ARG A 45 9.73 3.24 -3.24
CA ARG A 45 9.85 4.34 -2.26
C ARG A 45 10.90 5.33 -2.72
N ASP A 46 10.63 6.64 -2.61
CA ASP A 46 11.63 7.67 -2.89
C ASP A 46 12.48 7.97 -1.64
N SER A 47 11.95 7.64 -0.46
CA SER A 47 12.56 7.90 0.85
C SER A 47 12.33 6.74 1.83
N ASP A 48 13.27 6.53 2.76
CA ASP A 48 13.10 5.65 3.93
C ASP A 48 12.06 6.17 4.94
N HIS A 49 11.62 7.42 4.79
CA HIS A 49 10.47 7.94 5.55
C HIS A 49 9.12 7.55 4.96
N ASP A 50 9.08 7.01 3.74
CA ASP A 50 7.83 6.66 3.08
C ASP A 50 7.29 5.34 3.65
N VAL A 51 6.20 5.42 4.41
CA VAL A 51 5.56 4.22 4.99
C VAL A 51 4.45 3.65 4.10
N VAL A 52 3.93 4.45 3.16
CA VAL A 52 2.94 4.01 2.17
C VAL A 52 3.67 3.66 0.88
N LEU A 53 3.51 2.42 0.43
CA LEU A 53 4.10 1.98 -0.84
C LEU A 53 3.21 2.44 -2.01
N VAL A 54 3.43 3.67 -2.46
CA VAL A 54 2.57 4.37 -3.42
C VAL A 54 2.45 3.63 -4.75
N ARG A 55 3.50 2.94 -5.22
CA ARG A 55 3.48 2.14 -6.45
C ARG A 55 2.37 1.08 -6.39
N TYR A 56 2.40 0.20 -5.39
CA TYR A 56 1.41 -0.86 -5.22
C TYR A 56 0.00 -0.31 -4.93
N LEU A 57 -0.09 0.76 -4.13
CA LEU A 57 -1.37 1.42 -3.86
C LEU A 57 -2.01 1.93 -5.16
N ARG A 58 -1.22 2.60 -6.02
CA ARG A 58 -1.71 3.16 -7.27
C ARG A 58 -2.11 2.06 -8.25
N GLU A 59 -1.30 1.01 -8.40
CA GLU A 59 -1.61 -0.15 -9.24
C GLU A 59 -2.94 -0.79 -8.82
N LYS A 60 -3.13 -1.06 -7.52
CA LYS A 60 -4.39 -1.64 -7.03
C LYS A 60 -5.58 -0.71 -7.12
N LEU A 61 -5.40 0.60 -6.95
CA LEU A 61 -6.48 1.57 -7.20
C LEU A 61 -6.96 1.50 -8.66
N VAL A 62 -6.06 1.34 -9.63
CA VAL A 62 -6.40 1.18 -11.05
C VAL A 62 -7.13 -0.14 -11.29
N GLU A 63 -6.62 -1.25 -10.78
CA GLU A 63 -7.21 -2.58 -10.95
C GLU A 63 -8.61 -2.67 -10.33
N LEU A 64 -8.78 -2.16 -9.11
CA LEU A 64 -10.05 -2.24 -8.38
C LEU A 64 -11.10 -1.25 -8.90
N ASN A 65 -10.70 -0.24 -9.66
CA ASN A 65 -11.57 0.83 -10.16
C ASN A 65 -11.20 1.16 -11.61
N PRO A 66 -11.48 0.27 -12.57
CA PRO A 66 -11.06 0.46 -13.96
C PRO A 66 -11.74 1.66 -14.64
N ASP A 67 -11.20 2.05 -15.79
CA ASP A 67 -11.77 3.03 -16.73
C ASP A 67 -11.85 4.48 -16.23
N LEU A 68 -10.98 4.88 -15.30
CA LEU A 68 -10.87 6.27 -14.83
C LEU A 68 -9.62 6.96 -15.39
N PRO A 69 -9.65 8.29 -15.55
CA PRO A 69 -8.47 9.04 -15.95
C PRO A 69 -7.40 9.07 -14.85
N ALA A 70 -6.14 9.26 -15.24
CA ALA A 70 -4.99 9.21 -14.33
C ALA A 70 -5.10 10.18 -13.14
N ASP A 71 -5.66 11.38 -13.36
CA ASP A 71 -5.86 12.39 -12.33
C ASP A 71 -6.81 11.95 -11.21
N ALA A 72 -7.74 11.04 -11.51
CA ALA A 72 -8.62 10.44 -10.50
C ALA A 72 -7.82 9.57 -9.52
N TYR A 73 -6.93 8.71 -10.03
CA TYR A 73 -6.09 7.85 -9.19
C TYR A 73 -5.05 8.66 -8.42
N ASP A 74 -4.45 9.67 -9.06
CA ASP A 74 -3.44 10.52 -8.43
C ASP A 74 -4.06 11.34 -7.28
N ASP A 75 -5.30 11.83 -7.43
CA ASP A 75 -6.02 12.49 -6.33
C ASP A 75 -6.38 11.50 -5.20
N ALA A 76 -6.77 10.27 -5.52
CA ALA A 76 -7.03 9.25 -4.50
C ALA A 76 -5.77 8.93 -3.67
N VAL A 77 -4.63 8.69 -4.34
CA VAL A 77 -3.33 8.48 -3.69
C VAL A 77 -2.98 9.66 -2.78
N ARG A 78 -3.11 10.89 -3.29
CA ARG A 78 -2.82 12.10 -2.51
C ARG A 78 -3.69 12.19 -1.26
N GLN A 79 -4.99 11.93 -1.36
CA GLN A 79 -5.90 11.94 -0.20
C GLN A 79 -5.54 10.85 0.83
N ILE A 80 -5.12 9.66 0.38
CA ILE A 80 -4.71 8.57 1.27
C ILE A 80 -3.41 8.92 2.00
N VAL A 81 -2.40 9.44 1.30
CA VAL A 81 -1.05 9.65 1.85
C VAL A 81 -0.94 10.91 2.72
N VAL A 82 -1.59 12.01 2.33
CA VAL A 82 -1.39 13.32 2.99
C VAL A 82 -2.03 13.34 4.38
N THR A 83 -1.27 13.74 5.40
CA THR A 83 -1.77 14.05 6.74
C THR A 83 -1.68 15.54 7.01
N VAL A 84 -2.69 16.15 7.67
CA VAL A 84 -2.62 17.57 8.03
C VAL A 84 -1.92 17.72 9.37
N ALA A 85 -0.82 18.47 9.41
CA ALA A 85 0.02 18.61 10.62
C ALA A 85 -0.72 19.19 11.85
N SER A 86 -1.82 19.92 11.64
CA SER A 86 -2.65 20.47 12.72
C SER A 86 -3.72 19.52 13.24
N GLN A 87 -3.95 18.37 12.59
CA GLN A 87 -4.91 17.38 13.05
C GLN A 87 -4.32 16.55 14.19
N THR A 88 -5.19 16.10 15.10
CA THR A 88 -4.79 15.13 16.13
C THR A 88 -4.56 13.76 15.49
N LEU A 89 -3.76 12.92 16.15
CA LEU A 89 -3.57 11.52 15.72
C LEU A 89 -4.90 10.76 15.63
N LEU A 90 -5.81 10.99 16.57
CA LEU A 90 -7.13 10.35 16.57
C LEU A 90 -7.97 10.76 15.34
N ALA A 91 -8.01 12.07 15.04
CA ALA A 91 -8.74 12.57 13.87
C ALA A 91 -8.12 12.04 12.57
N THR A 92 -6.79 12.04 12.48
CA THR A 92 -6.06 11.48 11.33
C THR A 92 -6.37 10.00 11.16
N ASN A 93 -6.31 9.20 12.23
CA ASN A 93 -6.62 7.78 12.17
C ASN A 93 -8.06 7.51 11.74
N GLN A 94 -9.04 8.25 12.25
CA GLN A 94 -10.44 8.10 11.84
C GLN A 94 -10.61 8.44 10.35
N GLU A 95 -10.01 9.53 9.88
CA GLU A 95 -10.07 9.92 8.48
C GLU A 95 -9.45 8.84 7.57
N LYS A 96 -8.26 8.34 7.92
CA LYS A 96 -7.61 7.27 7.15
C LYS A 96 -8.41 5.98 7.17
N TYR A 97 -9.00 5.63 8.31
CA TYR A 97 -9.89 4.48 8.42
C TYR A 97 -11.09 4.60 7.48
N ASP A 98 -11.74 5.76 7.43
CA ASP A 98 -12.90 6.00 6.56
C ASP A 98 -12.51 5.94 5.08
N LEU A 99 -11.36 6.48 4.70
CA LEU A 99 -10.84 6.38 3.31
C LEU A 99 -10.58 4.92 2.91
N ILE A 100 -9.98 4.14 3.81
CA ILE A 100 -9.63 2.73 3.60
C ILE A 100 -10.89 1.86 3.51
N LYS A 101 -11.84 2.07 4.43
CA LYS A 101 -13.05 1.25 4.56
C LYS A 101 -14.12 1.62 3.54
N ASP A 102 -14.43 2.91 3.43
CA ASP A 102 -15.55 3.41 2.63
C ASP A 102 -15.08 3.93 1.26
N GLY A 103 -13.78 3.94 0.98
CA GLY A 103 -13.21 4.42 -0.28
C GLY A 103 -13.00 5.94 -0.32
N VAL A 104 -12.31 6.38 -1.37
CA VAL A 104 -11.87 7.76 -1.56
C VAL A 104 -12.75 8.45 -2.59
N GLN A 105 -13.32 9.59 -2.24
CA GLN A 105 -14.12 10.37 -3.17
C GLN A 105 -13.22 11.28 -4.01
N VAL A 106 -13.21 11.03 -5.32
CA VAL A 106 -12.42 11.80 -6.29
C VAL A 106 -13.33 12.57 -7.22
N THR A 107 -12.78 13.61 -7.84
CA THR A 107 -13.50 14.43 -8.81
C THR A 107 -12.64 14.65 -10.04
N PHE A 108 -13.08 14.17 -11.20
CA PHE A 108 -12.34 14.23 -12.46
C PHE A 108 -13.27 14.63 -13.61
N ARG A 109 -12.69 14.79 -14.81
CA ARG A 109 -13.47 15.00 -16.04
C ARG A 109 -13.65 13.69 -16.80
N ASN A 110 -14.89 13.34 -17.12
CA ASN A 110 -15.16 12.16 -17.95
C ASN A 110 -14.79 12.41 -19.43
N THR A 111 -15.01 11.41 -20.28
CA THR A 111 -14.76 11.47 -21.73
C THR A 111 -15.57 12.55 -22.46
N GLU A 112 -16.69 12.99 -21.88
CA GLU A 112 -17.55 14.06 -22.39
C GLU A 112 -17.12 15.46 -21.89
N GLY A 113 -16.09 15.52 -21.04
CA GLY A 113 -15.56 16.76 -20.46
C GLY A 113 -16.32 17.25 -19.22
N GLU A 114 -17.30 16.49 -18.74
CA GLU A 114 -18.12 16.82 -17.58
C GLU A 114 -17.40 16.51 -16.27
N ARG A 115 -17.60 17.36 -15.26
CA ARG A 115 -17.03 17.15 -13.93
C ARG A 115 -17.89 16.16 -13.15
N VAL A 116 -17.37 14.96 -12.92
CA VAL A 116 -18.05 13.89 -12.21
C VAL A 116 -17.37 13.58 -10.88
N ARG A 117 -18.12 12.99 -9.95
CA ARG A 117 -17.61 12.50 -8.67
C ARG A 117 -17.81 11.00 -8.59
N GLN A 118 -16.75 10.28 -8.24
CA GLN A 118 -16.79 8.84 -8.03
C GLN A 118 -16.08 8.49 -6.74
N ARG A 119 -16.46 7.37 -6.14
CA ARG A 119 -15.82 6.82 -4.95
C ARG A 119 -15.00 5.61 -5.38
N LEU A 120 -13.69 5.69 -5.19
CA LEU A 120 -12.75 4.61 -5.51
C LEU A 120 -12.60 3.73 -4.28
N ARG A 121 -12.71 2.44 -4.48
CA ARG A 121 -12.46 1.41 -3.48
C ARG A 121 -10.96 1.22 -3.31
N VAL A 122 -10.49 1.19 -2.06
CA VAL A 122 -9.07 0.97 -1.72
C VAL A 122 -8.78 -0.52 -1.53
N PHE A 123 -9.71 -1.26 -0.92
CA PHE A 123 -9.64 -2.71 -0.72
C PHE A 123 -10.90 -3.40 -1.21
N ASP A 124 -10.75 -4.56 -1.84
CA ASP A 124 -11.83 -5.47 -2.11
C ASP A 124 -12.15 -6.32 -0.87
N PHE A 125 -13.12 -5.89 -0.07
CA PHE A 125 -13.58 -6.66 1.08
C PHE A 125 -14.56 -7.79 0.70
N ALA A 126 -15.10 -7.78 -0.52
CA ALA A 126 -16.03 -8.80 -0.98
C ALA A 126 -15.28 -10.04 -1.50
N GLU A 127 -14.18 -9.80 -2.21
CA GLU A 127 -13.30 -10.82 -2.77
C GLU A 127 -11.84 -10.49 -2.37
N PRO A 128 -11.40 -10.88 -1.15
CA PRO A 128 -10.13 -10.46 -0.57
C PRO A 128 -8.90 -10.80 -1.41
N GLU A 129 -8.94 -11.86 -2.19
CA GLU A 129 -7.90 -12.32 -3.10
C GLU A 129 -7.57 -11.32 -4.23
N ASN A 130 -8.45 -10.36 -4.51
CA ASN A 130 -8.18 -9.30 -5.48
C ASN A 130 -7.20 -8.23 -4.93
N ASN A 131 -7.00 -8.19 -3.60
CA ASN A 131 -6.06 -7.27 -2.97
C ASN A 131 -4.61 -7.71 -3.16
N HIS A 132 -3.68 -6.76 -2.99
CA HIS A 132 -2.25 -7.09 -2.94
C HIS A 132 -1.84 -7.36 -1.49
N PHE A 133 -1.23 -8.52 -1.26
CA PHE A 133 -0.65 -8.85 0.03
C PHE A 133 0.86 -9.02 -0.09
N LEU A 134 1.59 -8.17 0.65
CA LEU A 134 3.04 -8.10 0.63
C LEU A 134 3.57 -8.13 2.06
N CYS A 135 4.42 -9.11 2.34
CA CYS A 135 5.21 -9.17 3.56
C CYS A 135 6.59 -8.54 3.30
N VAL A 136 6.86 -7.40 3.93
CA VAL A 136 8.20 -6.80 3.91
C VAL A 136 8.88 -7.03 5.26
N ARG A 137 10.03 -7.69 5.23
CA ARG A 137 10.89 -7.87 6.41
C ARG A 137 11.96 -6.79 6.45
N GLU A 138 12.25 -6.30 7.66
CA GLU A 138 13.29 -5.30 7.92
C GLU A 138 13.09 -4.00 7.09
N LEU A 139 11.88 -3.44 7.06
CA LEU A 139 11.61 -2.13 6.46
C LEU A 139 12.06 -1.02 7.43
N TRP A 140 12.98 -0.14 7.01
CA TRP A 140 13.37 1.08 7.74
C TRP A 140 12.81 2.34 7.11
#